data_AF-A0AAP8JDG8-F1
#
_entry.id   AF-A0AAP8JDG8-F1
#
_cell.length_a   1.000
_cell.length_b   1.000
_cell.length_c   1.000
_cell.angle_alpha   90.00
_cell.angle_beta   90.00
_cell.angle_gamma   90.00
#
_symmetry.space_group_name_H-M   'P 1'
#
loop_
_entity.id
_entity.type
_entity.pdbx_description
1 polymer ?
#
loop_
_entity_poly.entity_id
_entity_poly.type
_entity_poly.pdbx_seq_one_letter_code
_entity_poly.pdbx_strand_id
1 'polypeptide(L)'
;MQLLTNTYFFILVIVVTIIFFIRLFFVLAKLFKISSESKMKYLTKHPERTVADYRRHRKSLVAYELLHLYTPLQRNLYQITRGGIMISLGILVALFIINDSLTYSSQLLYGLIFYLLGFFIALPPKADKEIRFWKNYLVMHPENLLNVTINDSVENLKKVKLVENTRRKCMINCFIIGTLILFLSLIIYLRTQS
;
A
#
# COMPACT_ATOMS: atom_id res chain seq x y z
N MET A 1 -9.52 35.34 -16.21
CA MET A 1 -8.80 35.00 -14.96
C MET A 1 -9.20 33.62 -14.41
N GLN A 2 -10.49 33.30 -14.26
CA GLN A 2 -10.99 32.00 -13.76
C GLN A 2 -10.65 30.76 -14.62
N LEU A 3 -10.40 30.91 -15.92
CA LEU A 3 -9.98 29.80 -16.80
C LEU A 3 -8.52 29.39 -16.54
N LEU A 4 -7.62 30.38 -16.36
CA LEU A 4 -6.20 30.15 -16.06
C LEU A 4 -6.02 29.45 -14.70
N THR A 5 -6.73 29.90 -13.65
CA THR A 5 -6.64 29.30 -12.31
C THR A 5 -7.03 27.82 -12.31
N ASN A 6 -8.02 27.44 -13.12
CA ASN A 6 -8.44 26.06 -13.29
C ASN A 6 -7.39 25.21 -14.01
N THR A 7 -6.78 25.74 -15.06
CA THR A 7 -5.72 25.05 -15.80
C THR A 7 -4.51 24.81 -14.90
N TYR A 8 -4.09 25.81 -14.12
CA TYR A 8 -2.99 25.64 -13.16
C TYR A 8 -3.31 24.61 -12.07
N PHE A 9 -4.54 24.59 -11.57
CA PHE A 9 -4.96 23.62 -10.56
C PHE A 9 -5.04 22.19 -11.13
N PHE A 10 -5.51 22.02 -12.36
CA PHE A 10 -5.52 20.73 -13.04
C PHE A 10 -4.09 20.21 -13.31
N ILE A 11 -3.20 21.09 -13.79
CA ILE A 11 -1.77 20.78 -13.95
C ILE A 11 -1.15 20.38 -12.60
N LEU A 12 -1.48 21.08 -11.51
CA LEU A 12 -1.02 20.74 -10.16
C LEU A 12 -1.45 19.31 -9.76
N VAL A 13 -2.71 18.94 -9.99
CA VAL A 13 -3.20 17.57 -9.68
C VAL A 13 -2.43 16.52 -10.48
N ILE A 14 -2.19 16.75 -11.77
CA ILE A 14 -1.39 15.84 -12.62
C ILE A 14 0.04 15.73 -12.07
N VAL A 15 0.70 16.85 -11.80
CA VAL A 15 2.08 16.89 -11.30
C VAL A 15 2.21 16.15 -9.98
N VAL A 16 1.32 16.40 -9.01
CA VAL A 16 1.35 15.72 -7.70
C VAL A 16 1.09 14.21 -7.87
N THR A 17 0.20 13.82 -8.79
CA THR A 17 -0.08 12.42 -9.12
C THR A 17 1.14 11.72 -9.72
N ILE A 18 1.84 12.35 -10.67
CA ILE A 18 3.09 11.84 -11.26
C ILE A 18 4.16 11.66 -10.16
N ILE A 19 4.36 12.67 -9.31
CA ILE A 19 5.32 12.60 -8.20
C ILE A 19 4.98 11.44 -7.27
N PHE A 20 3.70 11.17 -7.01
CA PHE A 20 3.27 10.02 -6.23
C PHE A 20 3.61 8.70 -6.91
N PHE A 21 3.32 8.53 -8.20
CA PHE A 21 3.65 7.30 -8.93
C PHE A 21 5.16 7.04 -8.97
N ILE A 22 5.98 8.08 -9.14
CA ILE A 22 7.44 7.97 -9.07
C ILE A 22 7.87 7.47 -7.67
N ARG A 23 7.35 8.08 -6.60
CA ARG A 23 7.67 7.65 -5.23
C ARG A 23 7.19 6.23 -4.96
N LEU A 24 5.98 5.89 -5.38
CA LEU A 24 5.41 4.54 -5.26
C LEU A 24 6.28 3.52 -5.98
N PHE A 25 6.73 3.82 -7.19
CA PHE A 25 7.64 2.96 -7.96
C PHE A 25 8.94 2.69 -7.21
N PHE A 26 9.58 3.72 -6.62
CA PHE A 26 10.79 3.53 -5.81
C PHE A 26 10.54 2.67 -4.56
N VAL A 27 9.37 2.79 -3.91
CA VAL A 27 9.00 1.90 -2.79
C VAL A 27 8.83 0.47 -3.27
N LEU A 28 8.07 0.27 -4.35
CA LEU A 28 7.83 -1.05 -4.92
C LEU A 28 9.14 -1.71 -5.35
N ALA A 29 10.03 -1.00 -6.04
CA ALA A 29 11.34 -1.50 -6.44
C ALA A 29 12.18 -1.97 -5.24
N LYS A 30 12.19 -1.20 -4.14
CA LYS A 30 12.86 -1.61 -2.89
C LYS A 30 12.23 -2.85 -2.28
N LEU A 31 10.89 -2.92 -2.23
CA LEU A 31 10.17 -4.09 -1.70
C LEU A 31 10.42 -5.33 -2.56
N PHE A 32 10.44 -5.21 -3.89
CA PHE A 32 10.77 -6.30 -4.80
C PHE A 32 12.20 -6.80 -4.58
N LYS A 33 13.17 -5.89 -4.41
CA LYS A 33 14.55 -6.25 -4.10
C LYS A 33 14.65 -7.04 -2.79
N ILE A 34 14.04 -6.53 -1.72
CA ILE A 34 14.02 -7.21 -0.40
C ILE A 34 13.34 -8.59 -0.51
N SER A 35 12.22 -8.68 -1.23
CA SER A 35 11.50 -9.93 -1.43
C SER A 35 12.29 -10.94 -2.28
N SER A 36 13.09 -10.46 -3.23
CA SER A 36 13.96 -11.31 -4.04
C SER A 36 15.12 -11.85 -3.20
N GLU A 37 15.75 -10.99 -2.40
CA GLU A 37 16.81 -11.38 -1.47
C GLU A 37 16.32 -12.39 -0.43
N SER A 38 15.11 -12.21 0.13
CA SER A 38 14.52 -13.15 1.08
C SER A 38 14.17 -14.49 0.41
N LYS A 39 13.66 -14.45 -0.82
CA LYS A 39 13.39 -15.66 -1.62
C LYS A 39 14.69 -16.44 -1.88
N MET A 40 15.73 -15.76 -2.33
CA MET A 40 17.03 -16.39 -2.58
C MET A 40 17.59 -17.02 -1.31
N LYS A 41 17.59 -16.28 -0.18
CA LYS A 41 18.05 -16.79 1.12
C LYS A 41 17.28 -18.04 1.58
N TYR A 42 15.96 -18.07 1.37
CA TYR A 42 15.15 -19.24 1.70
C TYR A 42 15.52 -20.44 0.84
N LEU A 43 15.61 -20.27 -0.49
CA LEU A 43 15.94 -21.36 -1.42
C LEU A 43 17.39 -21.85 -1.26
N THR A 44 18.33 -20.99 -0.86
CA THR A 44 19.71 -21.42 -0.55
C THR A 44 19.78 -22.24 0.73
N LYS A 45 18.91 -21.98 1.71
CA LYS A 45 18.84 -22.76 2.96
C LYS A 45 18.06 -24.05 2.81
N HIS A 46 17.15 -24.10 1.84
CA HIS A 46 16.28 -25.23 1.54
C HIS A 46 16.39 -25.57 0.04
N PRO A 47 17.53 -26.11 -0.41
CA PRO A 47 17.78 -26.39 -1.83
C PRO A 47 16.78 -27.40 -2.43
N GLU A 48 16.15 -28.22 -1.60
CA GLU A 48 15.09 -29.16 -1.97
C GLU A 48 13.74 -28.48 -2.28
N ARG A 49 13.58 -27.21 -1.92
CA ARG A 49 12.30 -26.48 -2.04
C ARG A 49 12.23 -25.70 -3.34
N THR A 50 11.01 -25.59 -3.88
CA THR A 50 10.73 -24.84 -5.10
C THR A 50 10.28 -23.40 -4.82
N VAL A 51 10.18 -22.60 -5.87
CA VAL A 51 9.57 -21.25 -5.82
C VAL A 51 8.11 -21.31 -5.33
N ALA A 52 7.38 -22.38 -5.65
CA ALA A 52 6.01 -22.56 -5.19
C ALA A 52 5.95 -22.77 -3.67
N ASP A 53 6.92 -23.51 -3.10
CA ASP A 53 7.01 -23.72 -1.66
C ASP A 53 7.34 -22.42 -0.92
N TYR A 54 8.26 -21.62 -1.45
CA TYR A 54 8.50 -20.28 -0.91
C TYR A 54 7.23 -19.42 -0.90
N ARG A 55 6.41 -19.48 -1.96
CA ARG A 55 5.14 -18.76 -2.02
C ARG A 55 4.16 -19.24 -0.95
N ARG A 56 4.08 -20.54 -0.69
CA ARG A 56 3.24 -21.12 0.38
C ARG A 56 3.74 -20.70 1.76
N HIS A 57 5.04 -20.81 2.01
CA HIS A 57 5.68 -20.35 3.24
C HIS A 57 5.44 -18.85 3.47
N ARG A 58 5.56 -18.01 2.44
CA ARG A 58 5.26 -16.58 2.59
C ARG A 58 3.78 -16.33 2.93
N LYS A 59 2.86 -17.09 2.33
CA LYS A 59 1.43 -17.00 2.66
C LYS A 59 1.15 -17.42 4.11
N SER A 60 1.78 -18.47 4.61
CA SER A 60 1.58 -18.91 6.01
C SER A 60 2.11 -17.87 7.00
N LEU A 61 3.29 -17.28 6.75
CA LEU A 61 3.81 -16.19 7.56
C LEU A 61 2.86 -15.00 7.62
N VAL A 62 2.37 -14.54 6.47
CA VAL A 62 1.43 -13.40 6.40
C VAL A 62 0.11 -13.72 7.09
N ALA A 63 -0.41 -14.95 6.94
CA ALA A 63 -1.63 -15.38 7.63
C ALA A 63 -1.45 -15.40 9.15
N TYR A 64 -0.30 -15.89 9.63
CA TYR A 64 0.03 -15.92 11.05
C TYR A 64 0.16 -14.50 11.63
N GLU A 65 0.84 -13.59 10.93
CA GLU A 65 0.89 -12.17 11.30
C GLU A 65 -0.50 -11.55 11.37
N LEU A 66 -1.33 -11.72 10.33
CA LEU A 66 -2.69 -11.18 10.29
C LEU A 66 -3.58 -11.71 11.42
N LEU A 67 -3.34 -12.93 11.89
CA LEU A 67 -4.14 -13.54 12.94
C LEU A 67 -3.69 -13.09 14.34
N HIS A 68 -2.38 -13.00 14.59
CA HIS A 68 -1.83 -12.84 15.94
C HIS A 68 -1.19 -11.46 16.21
N LEU A 69 -0.75 -10.74 15.18
CA LEU A 69 -0.13 -9.42 15.34
C LEU A 69 -1.12 -8.26 15.16
N TYR A 70 -2.09 -8.44 14.27
CA TYR A 70 -3.12 -7.45 13.96
C TYR A 70 -4.25 -7.55 15.00
N THR A 71 -4.73 -6.39 15.46
CA THR A 71 -5.97 -6.35 16.26
C THR A 71 -7.18 -6.75 15.39
N PRO A 72 -8.28 -7.25 15.98
CA PRO A 72 -9.50 -7.58 15.22
C PRO A 72 -9.99 -6.41 14.35
N LEU A 73 -9.93 -5.19 14.88
CA LEU A 73 -10.27 -3.98 14.14
C LEU A 73 -9.34 -3.74 12.95
N GLN A 74 -8.02 -3.81 13.14
CA GLN A 74 -7.04 -3.63 12.06
C GLN A 74 -7.21 -4.67 10.96
N ARG A 75 -7.48 -5.93 11.33
CA ARG A 75 -7.74 -7.01 10.38
C ARG A 75 -8.98 -6.74 9.53
N ASN A 76 -10.09 -6.34 10.17
CA ASN A 76 -11.32 -5.99 9.46
C ASN A 76 -11.11 -4.79 8.54
N LEU A 77 -10.45 -3.73 9.03
CA LEU A 77 -10.12 -2.56 8.22
C LEU A 77 -9.22 -2.93 7.03
N TYR A 78 -8.27 -3.83 7.20
CA TYR A 78 -7.39 -4.31 6.12
C TYR A 78 -8.18 -5.04 5.04
N GLN A 79 -9.12 -5.89 5.42
CA GLN A 79 -10.00 -6.59 4.48
C GLN A 79 -10.94 -5.63 3.76
N ILE A 80 -11.58 -4.71 4.49
CA ILE A 80 -12.52 -3.72 3.95
C ILE A 80 -11.80 -2.77 2.98
N THR A 81 -10.64 -2.21 3.36
CA THR A 81 -9.88 -1.32 2.47
C THR A 81 -9.41 -2.05 1.23
N ARG A 82 -8.91 -3.29 1.35
CA ARG A 82 -8.52 -4.09 0.19
C ARG A 82 -9.68 -4.37 -0.75
N GLY A 83 -10.83 -4.80 -0.22
CA GLY A 83 -12.05 -5.04 -1.00
C GLY A 83 -12.56 -3.76 -1.65
N GLY A 84 -12.60 -2.67 -0.89
CA GLY A 84 -13.00 -1.34 -1.36
C GLY A 84 -12.15 -0.86 -2.52
N ILE A 85 -10.82 -0.98 -2.46
CA ILE A 85 -9.93 -0.62 -3.58
C ILE A 85 -10.29 -1.39 -4.84
N MET A 86 -10.48 -2.71 -4.73
CA MET A 86 -10.81 -3.56 -5.90
C MET A 86 -12.16 -3.20 -6.50
N ILE A 87 -13.18 -2.98 -5.66
CA ILE A 87 -14.52 -2.60 -6.10
C ILE A 87 -14.49 -1.21 -6.75
N SER A 88 -13.84 -0.22 -6.12
CA SER A 88 -13.73 1.13 -6.65
C SER A 88 -12.97 1.16 -7.99
N LEU A 89 -11.91 0.36 -8.14
CA LEU A 89 -11.22 0.23 -9.44
C LEU A 89 -12.12 -0.38 -10.51
N GLY A 90 -12.89 -1.44 -10.16
CA GLY A 90 -13.85 -2.05 -11.09
C GLY A 90 -14.93 -1.07 -11.55
N ILE A 91 -15.50 -0.29 -10.62
CA ILE A 91 -16.47 0.76 -10.94
C ILE A 91 -15.83 1.84 -11.80
N LEU A 92 -14.59 2.26 -11.50
CA LEU A 92 -13.89 3.29 -12.27
C LEU A 92 -13.70 2.84 -13.72
N VAL A 93 -13.25 1.60 -13.94
CA VAL A 93 -13.10 1.01 -15.28
C VAL A 93 -14.45 0.96 -16.01
N ALA A 94 -15.52 0.52 -15.35
CA ALA A 94 -16.85 0.49 -15.95
C ALA A 94 -17.34 1.89 -16.35
N LEU A 95 -17.12 2.90 -15.51
CA LEU A 95 -17.47 4.29 -15.83
C LEU A 95 -16.70 4.85 -17.02
N PHE A 96 -15.42 4.48 -17.17
CA PHE A 96 -14.62 4.85 -18.34
C PHE A 96 -15.17 4.25 -19.64
N ILE A 97 -15.61 2.99 -19.60
CA ILE A 97 -16.18 2.29 -20.76
C ILE A 97 -17.53 2.91 -21.18
N ILE A 98 -18.33 3.38 -20.22
CA ILE A 98 -19.69 3.88 -20.49
C ILE A 98 -19.70 5.34 -20.94
N ASN A 99 -18.90 6.21 -20.33
CA ASN A 99 -19.04 7.66 -20.49
C ASN A 99 -17.99 8.32 -21.39
N ASP A 100 -17.01 7.56 -21.91
CA ASP A 100 -15.87 8.02 -22.75
C ASP A 100 -15.11 9.25 -22.19
N SER A 101 -15.36 9.64 -20.93
CA SER A 101 -14.89 10.88 -20.33
C SER A 101 -14.87 10.84 -18.81
N LEU A 102 -13.97 11.64 -18.22
CA LEU A 102 -13.88 11.85 -16.79
C LEU A 102 -15.03 12.74 -16.30
N THR A 103 -16.13 12.12 -15.88
CA THR A 103 -17.26 12.79 -15.22
C THR A 103 -16.92 13.18 -13.78
N TYR A 104 -17.71 14.08 -13.18
CA TYR A 104 -17.64 14.41 -11.74
C TYR A 104 -17.57 13.14 -10.85
N SER A 105 -18.45 12.17 -11.12
CA SER A 105 -18.54 10.90 -10.38
C SER A 105 -17.26 10.07 -10.48
N SER A 106 -16.59 10.08 -11.65
CA SER A 106 -15.31 9.39 -11.84
C SER A 106 -14.19 10.03 -11.02
N GLN A 107 -14.20 11.35 -10.85
CA GLN A 107 -13.22 12.07 -10.05
C GLN A 107 -13.43 11.86 -8.54
N LEU A 108 -14.68 11.88 -8.07
CA LEU A 108 -15.01 11.51 -6.69
C LEU A 108 -14.47 10.11 -6.36
N LEU A 109 -14.74 9.15 -7.24
CA LEU A 109 -14.29 7.78 -7.09
C LEU A 109 -12.76 7.67 -7.10
N TYR A 110 -12.10 8.44 -7.96
CA TYR A 110 -10.64 8.50 -8.02
C TYR A 110 -10.05 9.06 -6.70
N GLY A 111 -10.64 10.12 -6.15
CA GLY A 111 -10.26 10.64 -4.83
C GLY A 111 -10.45 9.62 -3.71
N LEU A 112 -11.58 8.90 -3.71
CA LEU A 112 -11.86 7.83 -2.74
C LEU A 112 -10.82 6.70 -2.81
N ILE A 113 -10.41 6.29 -4.01
CA ILE A 113 -9.37 5.26 -4.19
C ILE A 113 -8.07 5.68 -3.50
N PHE A 114 -7.67 6.94 -3.62
CA PHE A 114 -6.48 7.45 -2.94
C PHE A 114 -6.63 7.43 -1.41
N TYR A 115 -7.80 7.76 -0.86
CA TYR A 115 -8.06 7.60 0.57
C TYR A 115 -7.94 6.14 1.02
N LEU A 116 -8.58 5.22 0.30
CA LEU A 116 -8.52 3.79 0.61
C LEU A 116 -7.08 3.26 0.53
N LEU A 117 -6.30 3.69 -0.47
CA LEU A 117 -4.86 3.39 -0.57
C LEU A 117 -4.09 3.95 0.62
N GLY A 118 -4.36 5.19 1.03
CA GLY A 118 -3.76 5.80 2.22
C GLY A 118 -4.00 4.97 3.48
N PHE A 119 -5.25 4.57 3.73
CA PHE A 119 -5.58 3.68 4.85
C PHE A 119 -4.90 2.31 4.72
N PHE A 120 -4.92 1.69 3.54
CA PHE A 120 -4.27 0.40 3.31
C PHE A 120 -2.77 0.44 3.62
N ILE A 121 -2.09 1.54 3.31
CA ILE A 121 -0.66 1.75 3.59
C ILE A 121 -0.40 2.03 5.09
N ALA A 122 -1.38 2.60 5.79
CA ALA A 122 -1.30 2.96 7.21
C ALA A 122 -1.55 1.77 8.16
N LEU A 123 -2.34 0.79 7.73
CA LEU A 123 -2.80 -0.33 8.56
C LEU A 123 -1.73 -1.32 9.03
N PRO A 124 -0.67 -1.63 8.25
CA PRO A 124 0.33 -2.58 8.70
C PRO A 124 1.04 -2.08 9.97
N PRO A 125 1.36 -2.98 10.92
CA PRO A 125 2.07 -2.64 12.14
C PRO A 125 3.43 -1.98 11.85
N LYS A 126 3.96 -1.29 12.87
CA LYS A 126 5.31 -0.71 12.80
C LYS A 126 6.36 -1.83 12.81
N ALA A 127 7.49 -1.58 12.16
CA ALA A 127 8.58 -2.56 12.08
C ALA A 127 9.04 -3.06 13.45
N ASP A 128 9.17 -2.16 14.43
CA ASP A 128 9.59 -2.54 15.78
C ASP A 128 8.60 -3.50 16.46
N LYS A 129 7.29 -3.39 16.14
CA LYS A 129 6.26 -4.30 16.66
C LYS A 129 6.35 -5.67 15.98
N GLU A 130 6.58 -5.70 14.66
CA GLU A 130 6.78 -6.94 13.90
C GLU A 130 8.04 -7.70 14.36
N ILE A 131 9.15 -6.99 14.58
CA ILE A 131 10.40 -7.61 15.05
C ILE A 131 10.20 -8.23 16.44
N ARG A 132 9.61 -7.49 17.39
CA ARG A 132 9.33 -8.04 18.73
C ARG A 132 8.39 -9.24 18.68
N PHE A 133 7.37 -9.20 17.83
CA PHE A 133 6.44 -10.30 17.65
C PHE A 133 7.16 -11.59 17.21
N TRP A 134 8.00 -11.50 16.17
CA TRP A 134 8.74 -12.66 15.69
C TRP A 134 9.78 -13.16 16.69
N LYS A 135 10.41 -12.26 17.47
CA LYS A 135 11.31 -12.66 18.56
C LYS A 135 10.58 -13.49 19.61
N ASN A 136 9.41 -13.02 20.03
CA ASN A 136 8.59 -13.74 21.00
C ASN A 136 8.13 -15.09 20.46
N TYR A 137 7.76 -15.16 19.18
CA TYR A 137 7.42 -16.42 18.52
C TYR A 137 8.58 -17.44 18.60
N LEU A 138 9.81 -17.04 18.26
CA LEU A 138 10.97 -17.94 18.31
C LEU A 138 11.31 -18.42 19.73
N VAL A 139 10.98 -17.64 20.76
CA VAL A 139 11.14 -18.04 22.17
C VAL A 139 10.04 -19.02 22.58
N MET A 140 8.79 -18.79 22.17
CA MET A 140 7.65 -19.63 22.51
C MET A 140 7.61 -20.94 21.70
N HIS A 141 8.20 -20.95 20.51
CA HIS A 141 8.22 -22.07 19.56
C HIS A 141 9.66 -22.37 19.12
N PRO A 142 10.47 -23.02 19.99
CA PRO A 142 11.87 -23.33 19.68
C PRO A 142 12.02 -24.25 18.45
N GLU A 143 11.01 -25.05 18.15
CA GLU A 143 10.92 -25.88 16.95
C GLU A 143 10.83 -25.08 15.64
N ASN A 144 10.42 -23.80 15.70
CA ASN A 144 10.30 -22.88 14.58
C ASN A 144 9.62 -23.49 13.33
N LEU A 145 8.43 -24.10 13.50
CA LEU A 145 7.68 -24.74 12.41
C LEU A 145 7.40 -23.80 11.23
N LEU A 146 7.36 -22.49 11.48
CA LEU A 146 7.17 -21.48 10.44
C LEU A 146 8.46 -21.09 9.72
N ASN A 147 9.63 -21.65 10.06
CA ASN A 147 10.95 -21.31 9.50
C ASN A 147 11.22 -19.80 9.48
N VAL A 148 10.82 -19.11 10.55
CA VAL A 148 11.02 -17.67 10.70
C VAL A 148 12.51 -17.39 10.85
N THR A 149 13.00 -16.40 10.10
CA THR A 149 14.36 -15.91 10.27
C THR A 149 14.31 -14.41 10.53
N ILE A 150 14.82 -14.00 11.70
CA ILE A 150 14.90 -12.59 12.06
C ILE A 150 16.30 -12.11 11.71
N ASN A 151 16.37 -11.09 10.86
CA ASN A 151 17.65 -10.47 10.54
C ASN A 151 17.77 -9.13 11.27
N ASP A 152 18.22 -9.20 12.52
CA ASP A 152 18.34 -8.07 13.43
C ASP A 152 19.62 -7.24 13.26
N SER A 153 20.38 -7.45 12.17
CA SER A 153 21.58 -6.65 11.96
C SER A 153 21.23 -5.16 11.91
N VAL A 154 22.09 -4.31 12.48
CA VAL A 154 21.91 -2.84 12.52
C VAL A 154 21.62 -2.28 11.12
N GLU A 155 22.25 -2.86 10.10
CA GLU A 155 22.04 -2.48 8.70
C GLU A 155 20.63 -2.84 8.19
N ASN A 156 20.09 -4.01 8.56
CA ASN A 156 18.74 -4.41 8.18
C ASN A 156 17.68 -3.62 8.94
N LEU A 157 17.90 -3.34 10.22
CA LEU A 157 17.03 -2.45 10.99
C LEU A 157 16.95 -1.04 10.36
N LYS A 158 18.09 -0.50 9.90
CA LYS A 158 18.13 0.77 9.15
C LYS A 158 17.33 0.69 7.84
N LYS A 159 17.48 -0.40 7.07
CA LYS A 159 16.73 -0.63 5.82
C LYS A 159 15.23 -0.70 6.07
N VAL A 160 14.81 -1.45 7.10
CA VAL A 160 13.40 -1.60 7.48
C VAL A 160 12.79 -0.26 7.90
N LYS A 161 13.48 0.52 8.75
CA LYS A 161 13.02 1.87 9.15
C LYS A 161 12.96 2.85 7.98
N LEU A 162 13.88 2.76 7.01
CA LEU A 162 13.84 3.56 5.79
C LEU A 162 12.58 3.23 4.95
N VAL A 163 12.26 1.94 4.82
CA VAL A 163 11.04 1.49 4.11
C VAL A 163 9.79 1.98 4.83
N GLU A 164 9.72 1.87 6.16
CA GLU A 164 8.60 2.38 6.96
C GLU A 164 8.40 3.90 6.78
N ASN A 165 9.49 4.68 6.84
CA ASN A 165 9.42 6.12 6.60
C ASN A 165 8.95 6.46 5.19
N THR A 166 9.40 5.70 4.19
CA THR A 166 8.98 5.93 2.79
C THR A 166 7.51 5.54 2.61
N ARG A 167 7.07 4.46 3.24
CA ARG A 167 5.66 4.02 3.31
C ARG A 167 4.78 5.13 3.91
N ARG A 168 5.21 5.74 5.02
CA ARG A 168 4.50 6.86 5.66
C ARG A 168 4.40 8.09 4.75
N LYS A 169 5.47 8.42 4.01
CA LYS A 169 5.43 9.50 3.01
C LYS A 169 4.47 9.18 1.86
N CYS A 170 4.42 7.94 1.37
CA CYS A 170 3.43 7.51 0.37
C CYS A 170 2.00 7.62 0.90
N MET A 171 1.74 7.21 2.15
CA MET A 171 0.44 7.37 2.81
C MET A 171 0.00 8.84 2.85
N ILE A 172 0.87 9.75 3.30
CA ILE A 172 0.57 11.18 3.35
C ILE A 172 0.26 11.71 1.94
N ASN A 173 1.05 11.35 0.95
CA ASN A 173 0.81 11.73 -0.43
C ASN A 173 -0.54 11.22 -0.95
N CYS A 174 -0.96 9.99 -0.60
CA CYS A 174 -2.28 9.48 -0.95
C CYS A 174 -3.38 10.40 -0.43
N PHE A 175 -3.32 10.80 0.85
CA PHE A 175 -4.33 11.68 1.44
C PHE A 175 -4.32 13.09 0.81
N ILE A 176 -3.14 13.64 0.53
CA ILE A 176 -3.01 14.94 -0.15
C ILE A 176 -3.65 14.87 -1.54
N ILE A 177 -3.32 13.85 -2.34
CA ILE A 177 -3.86 13.68 -3.69
C ILE A 177 -5.37 13.45 -3.65
N GLY A 178 -5.84 12.56 -2.77
CA GLY A 178 -7.27 12.32 -2.60
C GLY A 178 -8.01 13.61 -2.27
N THR A 179 -7.48 14.44 -1.37
CA THR A 179 -8.08 15.73 -1.01
C THR A 179 -8.09 16.71 -2.19
N LEU A 180 -6.98 16.82 -2.92
CA LEU A 180 -6.89 17.69 -4.11
C LEU A 180 -7.90 17.28 -5.20
N ILE A 181 -8.05 15.97 -5.44
CA ILE A 181 -9.01 15.43 -6.42
C ILE A 181 -10.45 15.69 -5.97
N LEU A 182 -10.78 15.49 -4.69
CA LEU A 182 -12.11 15.79 -4.17
C LEU A 182 -12.43 17.28 -4.28
N PHE A 183 -11.46 18.15 -4.01
CA PHE A 183 -11.63 19.59 -4.17
C PHE A 183 -11.82 19.98 -5.64
N LEU A 184 -11.07 19.37 -6.57
CA LEU A 184 -11.27 19.53 -8.02
C LEU A 184 -12.68 19.12 -8.42
N SER A 185 -13.12 17.96 -7.95
CA SER A 185 -14.43 17.41 -8.22
C SER A 185 -15.53 18.37 -7.77
N LEU A 186 -15.42 18.93 -6.55
CA LEU A 186 -16.35 19.94 -6.03
C LEU A 186 -16.40 21.20 -6.90
N ILE A 187 -15.24 21.73 -7.33
CA ILE A 187 -15.17 22.91 -8.21
C ILE A 187 -15.89 22.65 -9.54
N ILE A 188 -15.69 21.47 -10.13
CA ILE A 188 -16.34 21.10 -11.40
C ILE A 188 -17.85 21.00 -11.21
N TYR A 189 -18.30 20.35 -10.13
CA TYR A 189 -19.73 20.23 -9.82
C TYR A 189 -20.42 21.59 -9.68
N LEU A 190 -19.83 22.49 -8.90
CA LEU A 190 -20.37 23.84 -8.69
C LEU A 190 -20.45 24.63 -10.00
N ARG A 191 -19.49 24.45 -10.92
CA ARG A 191 -19.52 25.09 -12.24
C ARG A 191 -20.53 24.48 -13.21
N THR A 192 -20.81 23.19 -13.12
CA THR A 192 -21.84 22.55 -13.95
C THR A 192 -23.27 22.91 -13.52
N GLN A 193 -23.45 23.48 -12.32
CA GLN A 193 -24.74 23.91 -11.78
C GLN A 193 -24.98 25.43 -11.90
N SER A 194 -23.96 26.21 -12.28
CA SER A 194 -24.03 27.67 -12.50
C SER A 194 -24.22 28.02 -13.96
#